data_AF-X0XLF2-F1
#
_entry.id   AF-X0XLF2-F1
#
_cell.length_a   1.000
_cell.length_b   1.000
_cell.length_c   1.000
_cell.angle_alpha   90.00
_cell.angle_beta   90.00
_cell.angle_gamma   90.00
#
_symmetry.space_group_name_H-M   'P 1'
#
loop_
_entity.id
_entity.type
_entity.pdbx_description
1 polymer ?
#
loop_
_entity_poly.entity_id
_entity_poly.type
_entity_poly.pdbx_seq_one_letter_code
_entity_poly.pdbx_strand_id
1 'polypeptide(L)' 'FLYEKVYFNPSSKVELQKTEKILTDLYAYVLENPGEYLKPYPEGDSLENRAGDFIAGMTDLFALRLYEKIFFPRSWPVL' A
#
# COMPACT_ATOMS: atom_id res chain seq x y z
N PHE A 1 5.23 3.39 28.75
CA PHE A 1 5.79 2.01 28.73
C PHE A 1 5.83 1.43 27.31
N LEU A 2 4.70 1.14 26.64
CA LEU A 2 4.71 0.57 25.26
C LEU A 2 5.36 1.49 24.21
N TYR A 3 5.02 2.79 24.23
CA TYR A 3 5.59 3.78 23.30
C TYR A 3 7.12 3.78 23.34
N GLU A 4 7.69 3.88 24.53
CA GLU A 4 9.12 4.05 24.77
C GLU A 4 9.96 2.76 24.59
N LYS A 5 9.39 1.60 24.93
CA LYS A 5 10.12 0.31 24.91
C LYS A 5 9.90 -0.53 23.65
N VAL A 6 8.81 -0.32 22.92
CA VAL A 6 8.43 -1.16 21.76
C VAL A 6 8.39 -0.34 20.47
N TYR A 7 7.75 0.83 20.49
CA TYR A 7 7.63 1.67 19.30
C TYR A 7 8.85 2.57 19.07
N PHE A 8 9.57 2.96 20.14
CA PHE A 8 10.75 3.82 20.09
C PHE A 8 12.07 3.03 19.93
N ASN A 9 12.09 2.00 19.08
CA ASN A 9 13.33 1.38 18.63
C ASN A 9 13.70 1.97 17.26
N PRO A 10 14.95 2.42 17.02
CA PRO A 10 15.39 2.90 15.70
C PRO A 10 15.04 1.97 14.53
N SER A 11 15.03 0.65 14.74
CA SER A 11 14.59 -0.31 13.73
C SER A 11 13.12 -0.18 13.37
N SER A 12 12.25 0.12 14.35
CA SER A 12 10.82 0.36 14.13
C SER A 12 10.59 1.60 13.25
N LYS A 13 11.44 2.62 13.34
CA LYS A 13 11.34 3.83 12.51
C LYS A 13 11.59 3.53 11.03
N VAL A 14 12.59 2.70 10.73
CA VAL A 14 12.91 2.30 9.34
C VAL A 14 11.77 1.48 8.74
N GLU A 15 11.22 0.53 9.50
CA GLU A 15 10.09 -0.27 9.04
C GLU A 15 8.83 0.59 8.84
N LEU A 16 8.55 1.54 9.75
CA LEU A 16 7.45 2.48 9.58
C LEU A 16 7.58 3.31 8.30
N GLN A 17 8.78 3.82 8.00
CA GLN A 17 9.03 4.59 6.78
C GLN A 17 8.82 3.75 5.50
N LYS A 18 9.23 2.47 5.52
CA LYS A 18 8.98 1.56 4.41
C LYS A 18 7.48 1.32 4.21
N THR A 19 6.77 1.04 5.29
CA THR A 19 5.32 0.81 5.24
C THR A 19 4.57 2.04 4.73
N GLU A 20 4.91 3.23 5.24
CA GLU A 20 4.33 4.50 4.76
C GLU A 20 4.54 4.67 3.26
N LYS A 21 5.75 4.40 2.76
CA LYS A 21 6.05 4.46 1.33
C LYS A 21 5.20 3.48 0.52
N ILE A 22 5.15 2.21 0.94
CA ILE A 22 4.40 1.17 0.22
C ILE A 22 2.92 1.55 0.11
N LEU A 23 2.31 1.98 1.22
CA LEU A 23 0.90 2.34 1.23
C LEU A 23 0.61 3.60 0.41
N THR A 24 1.48 4.61 0.49
CA THR A 24 1.31 5.86 -0.28
C THR A 24 1.44 5.62 -1.78
N ASP A 25 2.44 4.85 -2.21
CA ASP A 25 2.64 4.53 -3.62
C ASP A 25 1.49 3.67 -4.18
N LEU A 26 1.02 2.66 -3.42
CA LEU A 26 -0.15 1.87 -3.81
C LEU A 26 -1.41 2.72 -3.91
N TYR A 27 -1.65 3.60 -2.94
CA TYR A 27 -2.80 4.50 -2.95
C TYR A 27 -2.80 5.41 -4.19
N ALA A 28 -1.66 6.04 -4.49
CA ALA A 28 -1.51 6.88 -5.67
C ALA A 28 -1.76 6.08 -6.97
N TYR A 29 -1.16 4.89 -7.09
CA TYR A 29 -1.33 4.05 -8.27
C TYR A 29 -2.79 3.60 -8.48
N VAL A 30 -3.50 3.27 -7.39
CA VAL A 30 -4.92 2.88 -7.43
C VAL A 30 -5.80 4.06 -7.87
N LEU A 31 -5.49 5.29 -7.45
CA LEU A 31 -6.20 6.48 -7.91
C LEU A 31 -5.96 6.81 -9.38
N GLU A 32 -4.75 6.57 -9.88
CA GLU A 32 -4.42 6.74 -11.30
C GLU A 32 -5.05 5.64 -12.17
N ASN A 33 -5.29 4.44 -11.61
CA ASN A 33 -5.78 3.26 -12.33
C ASN A 33 -7.02 2.62 -11.65
N PRO A 34 -8.11 3.38 -11.41
CA PRO A 34 -9.21 2.92 -10.56
C PRO A 34 -9.96 1.72 -11.16
N GLY A 35 -9.99 1.57 -12.49
CA GLY A 35 -10.75 0.51 -13.15
C GLY A 35 -10.27 -0.92 -12.87
N GLU A 36 -9.01 -1.12 -12.49
CA GLU A 36 -8.47 -2.45 -12.17
C GLU A 36 -8.72 -2.84 -10.71
N TYR A 37 -8.82 -1.86 -9.81
CA TYR A 37 -8.80 -2.09 -8.35
C TYR A 37 -10.09 -1.70 -7.64
N LEU A 38 -10.74 -0.62 -8.10
CA LEU A 38 -11.89 -0.02 -7.43
C LEU A 38 -13.18 -0.37 -8.16
N LYS A 39 -14.17 -0.75 -7.37
CA LYS A 39 -15.51 -0.99 -7.87
C LYS A 39 -16.29 0.33 -7.87
N PRO A 40 -17.28 0.50 -8.76
CA PRO A 40 -18.06 1.74 -8.83
C PRO A 40 -19.03 1.91 -7.65
N TYR A 41 -19.03 0.99 -6.68
CA TYR A 41 -19.90 1.00 -5.50
C TYR A 41 -19.09 1.06 -4.20
N PRO A 42 -19.68 1.56 -3.10
CA PRO A 42 -21.03 2.13 -3.01
C PRO A 42 -21.17 3.42 -3.84
N GLU A 43 -22.36 3.67 -4.36
CA GLU A 43 -22.65 4.88 -5.12
C GLU A 43 -22.61 6.09 -4.17
N GLY A 44 -21.94 7.17 -4.59
CA GLY A 44 -21.79 8.40 -3.79
C GLY A 44 -20.41 8.58 -3.15
N ASP A 45 -19.63 7.50 -2.99
CA ASP A 45 -18.26 7.63 -2.49
C ASP A 45 -17.30 8.18 -3.54
N SER A 46 -16.40 9.04 -3.10
CA SER A 46 -15.32 9.55 -3.95
C SER A 46 -14.33 8.43 -4.30
N LEU A 47 -13.48 8.65 -5.31
CA LEU A 47 -12.44 7.68 -5.65
C LEU A 47 -11.40 7.57 -4.53
N GLU A 48 -11.10 8.68 -3.84
CA GLU A 48 -10.19 8.78 -2.70
C GLU A 48 -10.67 7.93 -1.53
N ASN A 49 -11.95 8.03 -1.15
CA ASN A 49 -12.51 7.22 -0.07
C ASN A 49 -12.46 5.73 -0.41
N ARG A 50 -12.85 5.35 -1.64
CA ARG A 50 -12.81 3.96 -2.09
C ARG A 50 -11.39 3.41 -2.20
N ALA A 51 -10.43 4.24 -2.62
CA ALA A 51 -9.02 3.89 -2.59
C ALA A 51 -8.54 3.69 -1.15
N GLY A 52 -8.92 4.58 -0.23
CA GLY A 52 -8.62 4.46 1.20
C GLY A 52 -9.13 3.15 1.79
N ASP A 53 -10.39 2.81 1.53
CA ASP A 53 -11.01 1.56 1.98
C ASP A 53 -10.35 0.33 1.35
N PHE A 54 -10.02 0.39 0.06
CA PHE A 54 -9.28 -0.68 -0.62
C PHE A 54 -7.92 -0.91 0.05
N ILE A 55 -7.17 0.16 0.31
CA ILE A 55 -5.85 0.10 0.95
C ILE A 55 -5.96 -0.42 2.39
N ALA A 56 -6.93 0.09 3.16
CA ALA A 56 -7.18 -0.33 4.55
C ALA A 56 -7.67 -1.78 4.64
N GLY A 57 -8.31 -2.31 3.60
CA GLY A 57 -8.76 -3.70 3.50
C GLY A 57 -7.66 -4.70 3.14
N MET A 58 -6.45 -4.25 2.82
CA MET A 58 -5.33 -5.14 2.47
C MET A 58 -4.74 -5.82 3.71
N THR A 59 -4.31 -7.07 3.54
CA THR A 59 -3.37 -7.70 4.48
C THR A 59 -1.95 -7.30 4.12
N ASP A 60 -1.01 -7.32 5.07
CA ASP A 60 0.40 -7.01 4.83
C ASP A 60 0.99 -7.80 3.65
N LEU A 61 0.71 -9.10 3.59
CA LEU A 61 1.18 -9.99 2.52
C LEU A 61 0.59 -9.60 1.16
N PHE A 62 -0.67 -9.17 1.13
CA PHE A 62 -1.31 -8.72 -0.10
C PHE A 62 -0.70 -7.40 -0.58
N ALA A 63 -0.51 -6.43 0.32
CA ALA A 63 0.10 -5.14 0.01
C ALA A 63 1.50 -5.31 -0.57
N LEU A 64 2.34 -6.15 0.06
CA LEU A 64 3.70 -6.44 -0.43
C LEU A 64 3.70 -7.08 -1.82
N ARG A 65 2.87 -8.09 -2.06
CA ARG A 65 2.79 -8.75 -3.38
C ARG A 65 2.27 -7.82 -4.47
N LEU A 66 1.29 -6.98 -4.14
CA LEU A 66 0.75 -6.02 -5.08
C LEU A 66 1.79 -4.95 -5.43
N TYR A 67 2.52 -4.45 -4.43
CA TYR A 67 3.61 -3.51 -4.61
C TYR A 67 4.75 -4.10 -5.45
N GLU A 68 5.15 -5.35 -5.19
CA GLU A 68 6.11 -6.08 -6.02
C GLU A 68 5.63 -6.22 -7.47
N LYS A 69 4.37 -6.61 -7.67
CA LYS A 69 3.78 -6.79 -9.02
C LYS A 69 3.79 -5.49 -9.82
N ILE A 70 3.45 -4.37 -9.21
CA ILE A 70 3.28 -3.07 -9.87
C ILE A 70 4.64 -2.40 -10.10
N PHE A 71 5.49 -2.33 -9.08
CA PHE A 71 6.70 -1.51 -9.10
C PHE A 71 7.98 -2.29 -9.38
N PHE A 72 7.94 -3.62 -9.32
CA PHE A 72 9.06 -4.51 -9.67
C PHE A 72 8.65 -5.54 -10.73
N PRO A 73 8.25 -5.09 -11.94
CA PRO A 73 7.91 -6.02 -13.01
C PRO A 73 9.08 -6.97 -13.28
N ARG A 74 8.77 -8.27 -13.36
CA ARG A 74 9.74 -9.35 -13.55
C ARG A 74 10.43 -9.24 -14.91
N SER A 75 11.41 -8.36 -15.03
CA SER A 75 12.24 -8.25 -16.23
C SER A 75 13.62 -7.71 -15.89
N TRP A 76 14.51 -8.62 -15.50
CA TRP A 76 15.73 -8.78 -16.27
C TRP A 76 16.01 -10.28 -16.44
N PRO A 77 15.76 -10.91 -17.60
CA PRO A 77 16.46 -12.12 -17.93
C PRO A 77 17.94 -11.75 -18.01
N VAL A 78 18.71 -12.14 -16.99
CA VAL A 78 20.17 -12.15 -17.08
C VAL A 78 20.51 -13.11 -18.22
N LEU A 79 20.99 -12.55 -19.33
CA LEU A 79 21.67 -13.29 -20.39
C LEU A 79 23.00 -13.82 -19.86
#